data_AF-A0A9N9SND8-F1
#
_entry.id   AF-A0A9N9SND8-F1
#
_cell.length_a   1.000
_cell.length_b   1.000
_cell.length_c   1.000
_cell.angle_alpha   90.00
_cell.angle_beta   90.00
_cell.angle_gamma   90.00
#
_symmetry.space_group_name_H-M   'P 1'
#
loop_
_entity.id
_entity.type
_entity.pdbx_description
1 polymer ?
#
loop_
_entity_poly.entity_id
_entity_poly.type
_entity_poly.pdbx_seq_one_letter_code
_entity_poly.pdbx_strand_id
1 'polypeptide(L)'
;MVLKINTQKIKYMYCTRSSNQIPRLLIDDLELEGVDTFVYLGSLLTKDNNVSEEIKRRIVLANKCYYGLRKQMVPKLPRQIKVTIYKTLIRPVLTYTERPRVA
;
A
#
# COMPACT_ATOMS: atom_id res chain seq x y z
N MET A 1 19.24 -7.55 -27.50
CA MET A 1 17.88 -7.12 -27.10
C MET A 1 18.05 -5.93 -26.17
N VAL A 2 17.41 -4.79 -26.46
CA VAL A 2 17.50 -3.59 -25.61
C VAL A 2 16.23 -3.51 -24.76
N LEU A 3 16.36 -3.11 -23.49
CA LEU A 3 15.22 -2.89 -22.58
C LEU A 3 14.38 -1.71 -23.09
N LYS A 4 13.06 -1.87 -23.08
CA LYS A 4 12.10 -0.82 -23.47
C LYS A 4 11.23 -0.44 -22.29
N ILE A 5 10.98 0.86 -22.14
CA ILE A 5 10.10 1.44 -21.13
C ILE A 5 8.64 1.14 -21.50
N ASN A 6 7.86 0.68 -20.53
CA ASN A 6 6.42 0.55 -20.67
C ASN A 6 5.73 1.79 -20.10
N THR A 7 5.32 2.70 -20.98
CA THR A 7 4.68 3.97 -20.62
C THR A 7 3.31 3.83 -19.96
N GLN A 8 2.62 2.69 -20.12
CA GLN A 8 1.33 2.46 -19.45
C GLN A 8 1.49 2.09 -17.97
N LYS A 9 2.64 1.50 -17.60
CA LYS A 9 2.91 1.06 -16.22
C LYS A 9 3.71 2.08 -15.42
N ILE A 10 4.53 2.89 -16.10
CA ILE A 10 5.39 3.87 -15.47
C ILE A 10 4.61 5.16 -15.24
N LYS A 11 4.61 5.60 -13.99
CA LYS A 11 4.07 6.88 -13.55
C LYS A 11 5.16 7.57 -12.73
N TYR A 12 5.15 8.90 -12.70
CA TYR A 12 6.06 9.66 -11.84
C TYR A 12 5.28 10.39 -10.76
N MET A 13 5.93 10.61 -9.62
CA MET A 13 5.37 11.36 -8.50
C MET A 13 6.34 12.51 -8.19
N TYR A 14 5.83 13.74 -8.19
CA TYR A 14 6.64 14.94 -7.97
C TYR A 14 6.57 15.36 -6.51
N CYS A 15 7.57 14.98 -5.71
CA CYS A 15 7.65 15.31 -4.28
C CYS A 15 8.34 16.67 -4.06
N THR A 16 7.61 17.67 -3.60
CA THR A 16 8.14 19.00 -3.29
C THR A 16 7.47 19.57 -2.04
N ARG A 17 8.18 20.43 -1.29
CA ARG A 17 7.64 21.12 -0.11
C ARG A 17 6.70 22.28 -0.47
N SER A 18 6.70 22.71 -1.74
CA SER A 18 5.88 23.82 -2.24
C SER A 18 4.77 23.27 -3.14
N SER A 19 3.54 23.80 -3.03
CA SER A 19 2.39 23.35 -3.82
C SER A 19 2.47 23.84 -5.27
N ASN A 20 3.46 23.35 -6.01
CA ASN A 20 3.56 23.58 -7.43
C ASN A 20 2.80 22.48 -8.19
N GLN A 21 2.23 22.89 -9.32
CA GLN A 21 1.62 21.97 -10.29
C GLN A 21 2.63 20.90 -10.71
N ILE A 22 2.13 19.70 -10.99
CA ILE A 22 2.94 18.59 -11.47
C ILE A 22 3.54 19.01 -12.83
N PRO A 23 4.87 19.17 -12.96
CA PRO A 23 5.47 19.57 -14.23
C PRO A 23 5.32 18.44 -15.24
N ARG A 24 5.03 18.73 -16.50
CA ARG A 24 5.01 17.72 -17.57
C ARG A 24 6.39 17.12 -17.72
N LEU A 25 6.49 15.79 -17.67
CA LEU A 25 7.76 15.08 -17.78
C LEU A 25 7.77 14.25 -19.08
N LEU A 26 8.66 14.65 -19.99
CA LEU A 26 8.88 14.04 -21.30
C LEU A 26 10.17 13.21 -21.25
N ILE A 27 10.09 11.92 -21.60
CA ILE A 27 11.26 11.05 -21.78
C ILE A 27 11.18 10.48 -23.20
N ASP A 28 12.18 10.74 -24.05
CA ASP A 28 12.21 10.24 -25.45
C ASP A 28 10.88 10.49 -26.19
N ASP A 29 10.37 11.72 -26.10
CA ASP A 29 9.07 12.19 -26.66
C ASP A 29 7.82 11.50 -26.08
N LEU A 30 7.96 10.70 -25.01
CA LEU A 30 6.84 10.09 -24.29
C LEU A 30 6.49 10.90 -23.06
N GLU A 31 5.27 11.43 -23.00
CA GLU A 31 4.71 12.05 -21.81
C GLU A 31 4.37 10.98 -20.78
N LEU A 32 4.98 11.07 -19.59
CA LEU A 32 4.60 10.21 -18.47
C LEU A 32 3.41 10.79 -17.72
N GLU A 33 2.63 9.91 -17.10
CA GLU A 33 1.54 10.32 -16.21
C GLU A 33 2.08 10.69 -14.83
N GLY A 34 1.77 11.91 -14.39
CA GLY A 34 2.08 12.39 -13.06
C GLY A 34 0.99 12.03 -12.07
N VAL A 35 1.34 11.40 -10.94
CA VAL A 35 0.39 10.96 -9.90
C VAL A 35 0.77 11.51 -8.53
N ASP A 36 -0.23 11.85 -7.73
CA ASP A 36 -0.06 12.29 -6.33
C ASP A 36 0.02 11.12 -5.34
N THR A 37 -0.59 9.98 -5.69
CA THR A 37 -0.54 8.75 -4.89
C THR A 37 -0.27 7.54 -5.77
N PHE A 38 0.54 6.61 -5.27
CA PHE A 38 0.93 5.41 -6.02
C PHE A 38 1.10 4.23 -5.07
N VAL A 39 0.65 3.04 -5.50
CA VAL A 39 0.84 1.81 -4.71
C VAL A 39 2.06 1.06 -5.24
N TYR A 40 3.12 1.02 -4.45
CA TYR A 40 4.35 0.29 -4.76
C TYR A 40 4.52 -0.90 -3.81
N LEU A 41 4.57 -2.11 -4.37
CA LEU A 41 4.70 -3.37 -3.61
C LEU A 41 3.71 -3.50 -2.43
N GLY A 42 2.50 -2.94 -2.60
CA GLY A 42 1.44 -2.96 -1.59
C GLY A 42 1.43 -1.78 -0.61
N SER A 43 2.48 -0.97 -0.55
CA SER A 43 2.55 0.25 0.25
C SER A 43 2.03 1.46 -0.53
N LEU A 44 1.29 2.34 0.12
CA LEU A 44 0.76 3.57 -0.49
C LEU A 44 1.79 4.69 -0.30
N LEU A 45 2.32 5.17 -1.42
CA LEU A 45 3.15 6.35 -1.47
C LEU A 45 2.27 7.56 -1.76
N THR A 46 2.50 8.64 -1.03
CA THR A 46 1.84 9.93 -1.23
C THR A 46 2.89 10.99 -1.49
N LYS A 47 2.57 11.98 -2.32
CA LYS A 47 3.45 13.11 -2.66
C LYS A 47 4.03 13.81 -1.42
N ASP A 48 3.21 13.98 -0.39
CA ASP A 48 3.58 14.65 0.86
C ASP A 48 4.24 13.72 1.89
N ASN A 49 4.51 12.47 1.51
CA ASN A 49 5.03 11.42 2.39
C ASN A 49 4.18 11.25 3.68
N ASN A 50 2.87 11.44 3.57
CA ASN A 50 1.94 11.30 4.67
C ASN A 50 1.66 9.82 4.97
N VAL A 51 2.37 9.29 5.96
CA VAL A 51 2.23 7.91 6.45
C VAL A 51 0.83 7.64 7.00
N SER A 52 0.10 8.66 7.44
CA SER A 52 -1.25 8.51 8.01
C SER A 52 -2.23 7.93 6.99
N GLU A 53 -2.11 8.29 5.72
CA GLU A 53 -2.97 7.75 4.65
C GLU A 53 -2.69 6.27 4.38
N GLU A 54 -1.42 5.85 4.47
CA GLU A 54 -1.07 4.43 4.40
C GLU A 54 -1.65 3.66 5.59
N ILE A 55 -1.54 4.20 6.81
CA ILE A 55 -2.09 3.58 8.03
C ILE A 55 -3.60 3.42 7.90
N LYS A 56 -4.33 4.46 7.48
CA LYS A 56 -5.78 4.40 7.24
C LYS A 56 -6.12 3.31 6.23
N ARG A 57 -5.41 3.26 5.09
CA ARG A 57 -5.60 2.22 4.06
C ARG A 57 -5.39 0.81 4.63
N ARG A 58 -4.37 0.60 5.44
CA ARG A 58 -4.09 -0.70 6.09
C ARG A 58 -5.16 -1.11 7.09
N ILE A 59 -5.66 -0.17 7.90
CA ILE A 59 -6.79 -0.42 8.81
C ILE A 59 -8.02 -0.89 8.01
N VAL A 60 -8.33 -0.23 6.89
CA VAL A 60 -9.45 -0.64 6.02
C VAL A 60 -9.23 -2.04 5.43
N LEU A 61 -8.01 -2.36 4.99
CA LEU A 61 -7.67 -3.69 4.46
C LEU A 61 -7.76 -4.78 5.55
N ALA A 62 -7.26 -4.51 6.75
CA ALA A 62 -7.35 -5.42 7.89
C ALA A 62 -8.81 -5.65 8.30
N ASN A 63 -9.62 -4.58 8.31
CA ASN A 63 -11.07 -4.69 8.55
C ASN A 63 -11.74 -5.55 7.48
N LYS A 64 -11.44 -5.35 6.19
CA LYS A 64 -11.96 -6.21 5.11
C LYS A 64 -11.60 -7.69 5.32
N CYS A 65 -10.36 -7.97 5.72
CA CYS A 65 -9.92 -9.32 6.06
C CYS A 65 -10.72 -9.90 7.23
N TYR A 66 -10.89 -9.14 8.31
CA TYR A 66 -11.71 -9.54 9.45
C TYR A 66 -13.18 -9.79 9.07
N TYR A 67 -13.79 -8.91 8.28
CA TYR A 67 -15.17 -9.08 7.83
C TYR A 67 -15.36 -10.33 6.97
N GLY A 68 -14.39 -10.66 6.11
CA GLY A 68 -14.38 -11.93 5.36
C GLY A 68 -14.34 -13.15 6.28
N LEU A 69 -13.60 -13.07 7.39
CA LEU A 69 -13.45 -14.15 8.38
C LEU A 69 -14.48 -14.10 9.52
N ARG A 70 -15.39 -13.13 9.52
CA ARG A 70 -16.34 -12.87 10.62
C ARG A 70 -17.16 -14.10 11.00
N LYS A 71 -17.63 -14.86 10.00
CA LYS A 71 -18.42 -16.09 10.21
C LYS A 71 -17.67 -17.18 11.00
N GLN A 72 -16.34 -17.20 10.94
CA GLN A 72 -15.48 -18.14 11.67
C GLN A 72 -15.05 -17.55 13.02
N MET A 73 -14.76 -16.25 13.04
CA MET A 73 -14.32 -15.50 14.22
C MET A 73 -15.40 -15.34 15.30
N VAL A 74 -16.68 -15.19 14.94
CA VAL A 74 -17.74 -14.95 15.93
C VAL A 74 -18.15 -16.26 16.64
N PRO A 75 -18.69 -17.29 15.97
CA PRO A 75 -19.40 -18.35 16.69
C PRO A 75 -18.68 -19.70 16.74
N LYS A 76 -17.65 -19.96 15.91
CA LYS A 76 -17.36 -21.34 15.46
C LYS A 76 -16.00 -21.95 15.82
N LEU A 77 -15.03 -21.18 16.32
CA LEU A 77 -13.67 -21.69 16.53
C LEU A 77 -13.19 -21.58 17.99
N PRO A 78 -12.38 -22.55 18.46
CA PRO A 78 -11.73 -22.45 19.76
C PRO A 78 -10.76 -21.25 19.78
N ARG A 79 -10.56 -20.68 20.97
CA ARG A 79 -9.77 -19.45 21.17
C ARG A 79 -8.37 -19.54 20.58
N GLN A 80 -7.70 -20.67 20.71
CA GLN A 80 -6.36 -20.88 20.17
C GLN A 80 -6.31 -20.68 18.65
N ILE A 81 -7.27 -21.27 17.92
CA ILE A 81 -7.35 -21.12 16.46
C ILE A 81 -7.67 -19.67 16.09
N LYS A 82 -8.58 -19.01 16.82
CA LYS A 82 -8.89 -17.59 16.58
C LYS A 82 -7.65 -16.70 16.75
N VAL A 83 -6.83 -16.95 17.77
CA VAL A 83 -5.57 -16.24 18.00
C VAL A 83 -4.58 -16.51 16.86
N THR A 84 -4.46 -17.75 16.41
CA THR A 84 -3.61 -18.09 15.25
C THR A 84 -4.06 -17.35 14.01
N ILE A 85 -5.35 -17.41 13.66
CA ILE A 85 -5.91 -16.70 12.50
C ILE A 85 -5.66 -15.18 12.59
N TYR A 86 -5.86 -14.58 13.76
CA TYR A 86 -5.56 -13.16 13.95
C TYR A 86 -4.08 -12.86 13.69
N LYS A 87 -3.16 -13.66 14.25
CA LYS A 87 -1.71 -13.45 14.12
C LYS A 87 -1.19 -13.71 12.70
N THR A 88 -1.77 -14.65 11.96
CA THR A 88 -1.27 -15.09 10.65
C THR A 88 -1.95 -14.43 9.46
N LEU A 89 -3.22 -14.03 9.57
CA LEU A 89 -3.98 -13.47 8.45
C LEU A 89 -4.26 -11.97 8.62
N ILE A 90 -4.74 -11.55 9.79
CA ILE A 90 -5.19 -10.17 10.00
C ILE A 90 -4.03 -9.25 10.38
N ARG A 91 -3.20 -9.67 11.35
CA ARG A 91 -2.06 -8.87 11.84
C ARG A 91 -1.07 -8.53 10.73
N PRO A 92 -0.65 -9.45 9.84
CA PRO A 92 0.31 -9.10 8.80
C PRO A 92 -0.24 -8.04 7.83
N VAL A 93 -1.53 -8.08 7.48
CA VAL A 93 -2.13 -7.04 6.62
C VAL A 93 -2.05 -5.66 7.26
N LEU A 94 -2.24 -5.58 8.58
CA LEU A 94 -2.13 -4.35 9.35
C LEU A 94 -0.67 -3.90 9.52
N THR A 95 0.24 -4.82 9.83
CA THR A 95 1.62 -4.53 10.26
C THR A 95 2.69 -4.78 9.20
N TYR A 96 2.36 -5.00 7.93
CA TYR A 96 3.36 -5.36 6.90
C TYR A 96 4.44 -4.27 6.67
N THR A 97 4.31 -3.06 7.20
CA THR A 97 5.38 -2.06 7.29
C THR A 97 6.37 -2.31 8.44
N GLU A 98 5.97 -3.06 9.46
CA GLU A 98 6.77 -3.42 10.61
C GLU A 98 7.32 -4.84 10.43
N ARG A 99 8.34 -4.96 9.59
CA ARG A 99 9.36 -5.96 9.92
C ARG A 99 10.02 -5.42 11.19
N PRO A 100 9.94 -6.10 12.36
CA PRO A 100 10.75 -5.69 13.49
C PRO A 100 12.19 -5.74 13.00
N ARG A 101 12.86 -4.57 12.99
CA ARG A 101 14.31 -4.54 12.90
C ARG A 101 14.77 -5.22 14.18
N VAL A 102 15.08 -6.51 14.09
CA VAL A 102 15.80 -7.23 15.12
C VAL A 102 17.13 -6.50 15.25
N ALA A 103 17.29 -5.79 16.36
CA ALA A 103 18.58 -5.30 16.84
C ALA A 103 19.25 -6.45 17.60
#